data_AF-A0YSH9-F1
#
_entry.id   AF-A0YSH9-F1
#
_cell.length_a   1.000
_cell.length_b   1.000
_cell.length_c   1.000
_cell.angle_alpha   90.00
_cell.angle_beta   90.00
_cell.angle_gamma   90.00
#
_symmetry.space_group_name_H-M   'P 1'
#
loop_
_entity.id
_entity.type
_entity.pdbx_description
1 polymer ?
#
loop_
_entity_poly.entity_id
_entity_poly.type
_entity_poly.pdbx_seq_one_letter_code
_entity_poly.pdbx_strand_id
1 'polypeptide(L)'
;MTGKYNCWNCGDTQKIKDILTADEVLEQPKKSPREKKTSYFNYPDRQGNPLIRVVRIDDGQGKKQIFQQHWDGQNWVRGYGSVKTKDIPLYRYAEVMNAIAQGQQIIFAEGESTVDAFWEKGIPATTTIGGTGKTVIKVKDKETGEFNLERNDNAFETIKPALADLVAASIILAPDCDQPGCLHMEMMAEVLNIVGWLYALPDSFQWSRLPKKEGLDFVDWMHDYPDLTRDEILNHIQPEPKHQKTSIGESPTGTTYSQVVSGLNALFDKEDYERVVGVLLTQNLTEAQLDLEIQTIAQKFNRSDSQVWRLYRKRSGETEKAENLADIATELNSLLESRNATIKLEDYLPGNFIKIKDIYQRLCMRPEIGLMQFLSACSGLLPVGTKIDLCNYTNFDQPMGIYFTVCAEPSQRKTPGQKIITTKPLRILQKEADSQYKEELAEYKLELAEWEKNVDTPTP
;
A
#
# COMPACT_ATOMS: atom_id res chain seq x y z
N MET A 1 -14.04 -36.53 -32.29
CA MET A 1 -13.29 -37.75 -31.93
C MET A 1 -13.34 -37.90 -30.42
N THR A 2 -14.07 -38.90 -29.91
CA THR A 2 -14.17 -39.20 -28.48
C THR A 2 -13.08 -40.18 -28.09
N GLY A 3 -11.94 -39.68 -27.62
CA GLY A 3 -10.85 -40.52 -27.11
C GLY A 3 -11.11 -40.92 -25.66
N LYS A 4 -11.40 -42.20 -25.40
CA LYS A 4 -11.28 -42.78 -24.05
C LYS A 4 -9.81 -43.04 -23.78
N TYR A 5 -9.30 -42.51 -22.66
CA TYR A 5 -7.98 -42.84 -22.13
C TYR A 5 -8.15 -43.75 -20.93
N ASN A 6 -7.54 -44.94 -20.97
CA ASN A 6 -7.43 -45.84 -19.81
C ASN A 6 -6.05 -45.63 -19.18
N CYS A 7 -6.02 -45.38 -17.87
CA CYS A 7 -4.79 -45.36 -17.08
C CYS A 7 -4.72 -46.66 -16.26
N TRP A 8 -3.57 -47.33 -16.32
CA TRP A 8 -3.24 -48.48 -15.48
C TRP A 8 -2.39 -48.00 -14.30
N ASN A 9 -2.74 -48.42 -13.09
CA ASN A 9 -1.91 -48.37 -11.87
C ASN A 9 -1.86 -47.03 -11.08
N CYS A 10 -3.00 -46.50 -10.63
CA CYS A 10 -3.05 -45.36 -9.71
C CYS A 10 -3.05 -45.81 -8.22
N GLY A 11 -2.05 -45.35 -7.45
CA GLY A 11 -1.83 -45.66 -6.03
C GLY A 11 -2.80 -45.03 -5.01
N ASP A 12 -2.46 -45.14 -3.72
CA ASP A 12 -3.37 -44.97 -2.57
C ASP A 12 -3.77 -43.51 -2.24
N THR A 13 -4.91 -43.10 -2.81
CA THR A 13 -5.55 -41.79 -2.61
C THR A 13 -6.16 -41.52 -1.23
N GLN A 14 -6.17 -42.50 -0.31
CA GLN A 14 -6.94 -42.39 0.94
C GLN A 14 -6.27 -41.47 1.99
N LYS A 15 -4.93 -41.46 2.08
CA LYS A 15 -4.19 -40.63 3.07
C LYS A 15 -4.31 -39.12 2.86
N ILE A 16 -4.56 -38.70 1.62
CA ILE A 16 -4.73 -37.28 1.28
C ILE A 16 -6.04 -36.73 1.87
N LYS A 17 -7.05 -37.60 2.00
CA LYS A 17 -8.37 -37.26 2.54
C LYS A 17 -8.29 -36.79 3.98
N ASP A 18 -7.53 -37.48 4.83
CA ASP A 18 -7.52 -37.26 6.28
C ASP A 18 -6.79 -35.96 6.67
N ILE A 19 -5.82 -35.51 5.86
CA ILE A 19 -5.05 -34.28 6.09
C ILE A 19 -5.86 -33.02 5.74
N LEU A 20 -6.82 -33.11 4.82
CA LEU A 20 -7.58 -31.96 4.31
C LEU A 20 -8.80 -31.57 5.15
N THR A 21 -9.14 -32.35 6.18
CA THR A 21 -10.36 -32.18 6.98
C THR A 21 -10.14 -31.65 8.39
N ALA A 22 -8.92 -31.25 8.75
CA ALA A 22 -8.65 -30.62 10.05
C ALA A 22 -8.89 -29.10 9.97
N ASP A 23 -9.80 -28.58 10.80
CA ASP A 23 -10.15 -27.15 10.87
C ASP A 23 -9.02 -26.31 11.52
N GLU A 24 -8.54 -25.27 10.82
CA GLU A 24 -7.60 -24.27 11.37
C GLU A 24 -8.16 -22.84 11.25
N VAL A 25 -8.11 -22.08 12.35
CA VAL A 25 -8.48 -20.66 12.45
C VAL A 25 -7.23 -19.80 12.20
N LEU A 26 -7.27 -18.88 11.22
CA LEU A 26 -6.15 -17.99 10.90
C LEU A 26 -6.20 -16.71 11.77
N GLU A 27 -5.19 -16.49 12.62
CA GLU A 27 -5.01 -15.25 13.41
C GLU A 27 -4.41 -14.10 12.59
N GLN A 28 -4.74 -12.85 12.94
CA GLN A 28 -4.13 -11.65 12.37
C GLN A 28 -2.72 -11.40 12.94
N PRO A 29 -1.76 -10.92 12.13
CA PRO A 29 -0.43 -10.57 12.62
C PRO A 29 -0.50 -9.40 13.61
N LYS A 30 -0.02 -9.62 14.82
CA LYS A 30 0.11 -8.59 15.88
C LYS A 30 1.45 -7.87 15.72
N LYS A 31 1.50 -6.55 15.95
CA LYS A 31 2.77 -5.80 15.98
C LYS A 31 3.71 -6.41 17.02
N SER A 32 5.00 -6.46 16.69
CA SER A 32 6.04 -6.90 17.63
C SER A 32 6.06 -5.99 18.87
N PRO A 33 6.15 -6.55 20.09
CA PRO A 33 6.28 -5.74 21.30
C PRO A 33 7.50 -4.83 21.25
N ARG A 34 7.32 -3.54 21.54
CA ARG A 34 8.44 -2.60 21.73
C ARG A 34 9.18 -2.93 23.02
N GLU A 35 10.48 -2.66 23.05
CA GLU A 35 11.32 -2.85 24.23
C GLU A 35 10.83 -2.03 25.44
N LYS A 36 11.14 -2.52 26.64
CA LYS A 36 10.75 -1.87 27.88
C LYS A 36 11.48 -0.52 28.04
N LYS A 37 10.74 0.58 27.96
CA LYS A 37 11.30 1.94 27.99
C LYS A 37 10.30 2.93 28.59
N THR A 38 10.83 3.91 29.33
CA THR A 38 10.08 5.12 29.73
C THR A 38 10.57 6.29 28.90
N SER A 39 9.66 6.95 28.20
CA SER A 39 9.95 8.12 27.35
C SER A 39 9.19 9.34 27.86
N TYR A 40 9.81 10.52 27.73
CA TYR A 40 9.28 11.80 28.16
C TYR A 40 9.23 12.76 26.97
N PHE A 41 8.03 13.25 26.64
CA PHE A 41 7.82 14.21 25.57
C PHE A 41 7.41 15.55 26.20
N ASN A 42 8.32 16.53 26.18
CA ASN A 42 8.11 17.81 26.85
C ASN A 42 7.40 18.80 25.93
N TYR A 43 6.42 19.50 26.51
CA TYR A 43 5.71 20.62 25.93
C TYR A 43 6.02 21.85 26.81
N PRO A 44 7.19 22.50 26.60
CA PRO A 44 7.45 23.77 27.26
C PRO A 44 6.46 24.83 26.78
N ASP A 45 6.31 25.91 27.54
CA ASP A 45 5.59 27.09 27.05
C ASP A 45 6.31 27.72 25.85
N ARG A 46 5.69 28.72 25.21
CA ARG A 46 6.26 29.40 24.04
C ARG A 46 7.55 30.19 24.36
N GLN A 47 7.87 30.37 25.65
CA GLN A 47 9.10 31.01 26.13
C GLN A 47 10.18 29.99 26.49
N GLY A 48 9.88 28.69 26.42
CA GLY A 48 10.80 27.60 26.72
C GLY A 48 10.77 27.11 28.18
N ASN A 49 9.87 27.63 29.02
CA ASN A 49 9.77 27.19 30.42
C ASN A 49 9.04 25.85 30.52
N PRO A 50 9.36 24.99 31.52
CA PRO A 50 8.63 23.76 31.76
C PRO A 50 7.14 24.01 32.02
N LEU A 51 6.27 23.33 31.27
CA LEU A 51 4.81 23.47 31.39
C LEU A 51 4.13 22.11 31.54
N ILE A 52 4.15 21.29 30.49
CA ILE A 52 3.55 19.94 30.46
C ILE A 52 4.55 18.94 29.90
N ARG A 53 4.45 17.68 30.31
CA ARG A 53 5.09 16.56 29.61
C ARG A 53 4.16 15.37 29.49
N VAL A 54 4.32 14.60 28.42
CA VAL A 54 3.69 13.31 28.22
C VAL A 54 4.68 12.23 28.63
N VAL A 55 4.25 11.33 29.52
CA VAL A 55 5.02 10.17 29.95
C VAL A 55 4.45 8.95 29.25
N ARG A 56 5.31 8.23 28.53
CA ARG A 56 4.99 6.95 27.91
C ARG A 56 5.84 5.86 28.55
N ILE A 57 5.20 4.81 29.04
CA ILE A 57 5.86 3.64 29.61
C ILE A 57 5.45 2.44 28.76
N ASP A 58 6.41 1.87 28.03
CA ASP A 58 6.27 0.61 27.31
C ASP A 58 6.79 -0.53 28.22
N ASP A 59 6.00 -1.59 28.41
CA ASP A 59 6.30 -2.65 29.39
C ASP A 59 7.20 -3.77 28.87
N GLY A 60 7.57 -3.76 27.58
CA GLY A 60 8.32 -4.82 26.92
C GLY A 60 7.47 -6.03 26.49
N GLN A 61 6.18 -6.05 26.84
CA GLN A 61 5.25 -7.16 26.60
C GLN A 61 4.04 -6.74 25.74
N GLY A 62 4.13 -5.55 25.13
CA GLY A 62 3.13 -5.02 24.20
C GLY A 62 2.06 -4.15 24.85
N LYS A 63 2.13 -3.87 26.16
CA LYS A 63 1.26 -2.86 26.78
C LYS A 63 2.01 -1.54 26.94
N LYS A 64 1.25 -0.47 26.77
CA LYS A 64 1.72 0.91 26.96
C LYS A 64 0.84 1.63 27.97
N GLN A 65 1.45 2.45 28.80
CA GLN A 65 0.76 3.44 29.63
C GLN A 65 1.19 4.82 29.18
N ILE A 66 0.21 5.70 28.93
CA ILE A 66 0.46 7.08 28.53
C ILE A 66 -0.32 7.99 29.48
N PHE A 67 0.34 8.95 30.08
CA PHE A 67 -0.28 9.95 30.96
C PHE A 67 0.50 11.26 30.95
N GLN A 68 -0.17 12.36 31.31
CA GLN A 68 0.43 13.68 31.34
C GLN A 68 0.88 14.05 32.75
N GLN A 69 1.89 14.92 32.83
CA GLN A 69 2.32 15.60 34.04
C GLN A 69 2.49 17.09 33.76
N HIS A 70 2.15 17.94 34.73
CA HIS A 70 2.41 19.37 34.70
C HIS A 70 3.55 19.72 35.65
N TRP A 71 4.22 20.82 35.36
CA TRP A 71 5.22 21.40 36.24
C TRP A 71 4.53 22.27 37.30
N ASP A 72 4.78 22.01 38.59
CA ASP A 72 4.23 22.81 39.70
C ASP A 72 5.18 23.96 40.15
N GLY A 73 6.31 24.13 39.45
CA GLY A 73 7.40 25.02 39.83
C GLY A 73 8.63 24.31 40.41
N GLN A 74 8.47 23.08 40.93
CA GLN A 74 9.53 22.29 41.54
C GLN A 74 9.57 20.83 41.07
N ASN A 75 8.41 20.23 40.83
CA ASN A 75 8.24 18.82 40.53
C ASN A 75 7.25 18.60 39.37
N TRP A 76 7.36 17.42 38.75
CA TRP A 76 6.41 16.95 37.76
C TRP A 76 5.27 16.17 38.42
N VAL A 77 4.07 16.74 38.42
CA VAL A 77 2.88 16.19 39.07
C VAL A 77 1.90 15.65 38.04
N ARG A 78 1.31 14.48 38.31
CA ARG A 78 0.38 13.80 37.37
C ARG A 78 -0.87 14.64 37.08
N GLY A 79 -1.28 14.67 35.81
CA GLY A 79 -2.41 15.45 35.31
C GLY A 79 -2.00 16.84 34.81
N TYR A 80 -2.99 17.63 34.39
CA TYR A 80 -2.79 18.97 33.82
C TYR A 80 -2.69 20.08 34.87
N GLY A 81 -3.07 19.82 36.13
CA GLY A 81 -3.12 20.86 37.16
C GLY A 81 -4.07 22.00 36.77
N SER A 82 -3.57 23.24 36.81
CA SER A 82 -4.29 24.43 36.35
C SER A 82 -4.09 24.74 34.86
N VAL A 83 -3.22 24.01 34.15
CA VAL A 83 -2.91 24.24 32.74
C VAL A 83 -4.09 23.80 31.87
N LYS A 84 -4.60 24.70 31.03
CA LYS A 84 -5.66 24.36 30.07
C LYS A 84 -5.03 23.87 28.78
N THR A 85 -5.65 22.89 28.12
CA THR A 85 -5.11 22.35 26.85
C THR A 85 -4.84 23.44 25.81
N LYS A 86 -5.75 24.42 25.69
CA LYS A 86 -5.61 25.51 24.72
C LYS A 86 -4.36 26.37 24.90
N ASP A 87 -3.74 26.33 26.07
CA ASP A 87 -2.55 27.10 26.40
C ASP A 87 -1.26 26.27 26.13
N ILE A 88 -1.39 24.98 25.78
CA ILE A 88 -0.27 24.07 25.51
C ILE A 88 0.16 24.23 24.05
N PRO A 89 1.45 24.54 23.78
CA PRO A 89 1.95 24.66 22.41
C PRO A 89 2.03 23.33 21.66
N LEU A 90 2.46 23.40 20.40
CA LEU A 90 2.82 22.25 19.58
C LEU A 90 4.02 21.49 20.17
N TYR A 91 4.11 20.20 19.88
CA TYR A 91 5.30 19.42 20.24
C TYR A 91 6.52 19.91 19.45
N ARG A 92 7.65 20.12 20.14
CA ARG A 92 8.88 20.74 19.59
C ARG A 92 8.66 22.16 19.03
N TYR A 93 7.83 22.95 19.72
CA TYR A 93 7.44 24.30 19.31
C TYR A 93 8.61 25.17 18.82
N ALA A 94 9.69 25.30 19.59
CA ALA A 94 10.80 26.18 19.24
C ALA A 94 11.50 25.73 17.94
N GLU A 95 11.74 24.43 17.79
CA GLU A 95 12.36 23.85 16.60
C GLU A 95 11.47 23.99 15.37
N VAL A 96 10.16 23.80 15.54
CA VAL A 96 9.16 23.98 14.47
C VAL A 96 9.09 25.43 14.00
N MET A 97 9.04 26.40 14.93
CA MET A 97 9.03 27.81 14.57
C MET A 97 10.31 28.23 13.83
N ASN A 98 11.47 27.67 14.21
CA ASN A 98 12.72 27.89 13.48
C ASN A 98 12.68 27.29 12.06
N ALA A 99 12.16 26.08 11.90
CA ALA A 99 12.00 25.45 10.58
C ALA A 99 11.06 26.26 9.66
N ILE A 100 9.96 26.79 10.21
CA ILE A 100 9.03 27.68 9.49
C ILE A 100 9.74 28.96 9.06
N ALA A 101 10.52 29.59 9.95
CA ALA A 101 11.29 30.79 9.63
C ALA A 101 12.33 30.56 8.52
N GLN A 102 12.82 29.33 8.38
CA GLN A 102 13.72 28.91 7.30
C GLN A 102 12.99 28.50 6.01
N GLY A 103 11.66 28.61 5.96
CA GLY A 103 10.85 28.23 4.81
C GLY A 103 10.76 26.72 4.58
N GLN A 104 11.05 25.90 5.60
CA GLN A 104 10.95 24.45 5.50
C GLN A 104 9.49 23.99 5.61
N GLN A 105 9.18 22.90 4.91
CA GLN A 105 7.90 22.20 5.09
C GLN A 105 7.89 21.45 6.42
N ILE A 106 6.74 21.39 7.07
CA ILE A 106 6.56 20.73 8.37
C ILE A 106 5.67 19.50 8.20
N ILE A 107 6.13 18.35 8.68
CA ILE A 107 5.32 17.14 8.78
C ILE A 107 4.43 17.25 10.03
N PHE A 108 3.14 17.00 9.88
CA PHE A 108 2.22 16.85 11.00
C PHE A 108 1.91 15.36 11.18
N ALA A 109 2.34 14.79 12.30
CA ALA A 109 2.16 13.36 12.63
C ALA A 109 1.18 13.19 13.81
N GLU A 110 0.68 11.97 14.04
CA GLU A 110 -0.32 11.71 15.09
C GLU A 110 0.22 11.72 16.52
N GLY A 111 1.49 11.38 16.70
CA GLY A 111 2.07 11.14 18.02
C GLY A 111 3.52 11.57 18.14
N GLU A 112 3.95 11.83 19.37
CA GLU A 112 5.26 12.41 19.67
C GLU A 112 6.41 11.48 19.29
N SER A 113 6.24 10.16 19.43
CA SER A 113 7.25 9.18 19.02
C SER A 113 7.49 9.19 17.50
N THR A 114 6.44 9.40 16.72
CA THR A 114 6.51 9.49 15.25
C THR A 114 7.20 10.78 14.83
N VAL A 115 6.89 11.88 15.53
CA VAL A 115 7.59 13.16 15.36
C VAL A 115 9.09 13.00 15.59
N ASP A 116 9.50 12.37 16.70
CA ASP A 116 10.92 12.15 16.99
C ASP A 116 11.63 11.35 15.90
N ALA A 117 10.97 10.32 15.33
CA ALA A 117 11.52 9.55 14.22
C ALA A 117 11.76 10.40 12.95
N PHE A 118 10.88 11.36 12.64
CA PHE A 118 11.12 12.30 11.55
C PHE A 118 12.33 13.20 11.82
N TRP A 119 12.48 13.68 13.05
CA TRP A 119 13.65 14.48 13.45
C TRP A 119 14.95 13.70 13.40
N GLU A 120 14.95 12.40 13.70
CA GLU A 120 16.12 11.52 13.49
C GLU A 120 16.57 11.46 12.03
N LYS A 121 15.62 11.59 11.08
CA LYS A 121 15.91 11.70 9.64
C LYS A 121 16.11 13.15 9.17
N GLY A 122 16.17 14.11 10.10
CA GLY A 122 16.38 15.53 9.82
C GLY A 122 15.18 16.23 9.18
N ILE A 123 13.98 15.67 9.28
CA ILE A 123 12.74 16.22 8.72
C ILE A 123 11.98 16.95 9.83
N PRO A 124 11.72 18.26 9.70
CA PRO A 124 10.93 19.00 10.68
C PRO A 124 9.52 18.42 10.81
N ALA A 125 9.13 18.05 12.02
CA ALA A 125 7.83 17.46 12.29
C ALA A 125 7.24 17.95 13.62
N THR A 126 5.91 17.90 13.74
CA THR A 126 5.19 18.27 14.95
C THR A 126 3.89 17.48 15.14
N THR A 127 3.29 17.62 16.33
CA THR A 127 1.97 17.10 16.67
C THR A 127 1.34 17.93 17.79
N THR A 128 0.08 17.66 18.13
CA THR A 128 -0.64 18.27 19.25
C THR A 128 -0.75 17.31 20.43
N ILE A 129 -0.87 17.87 21.63
CA ILE A 129 -1.00 17.06 22.84
C ILE A 129 -2.24 16.15 22.80
N GLY A 130 -1.99 14.85 22.92
CA GLY A 130 -3.03 13.81 22.94
C GLY A 130 -3.39 13.22 21.56
N GLY A 131 -2.98 13.87 20.46
CA GLY A 131 -3.12 13.36 19.09
C GLY A 131 -4.53 12.82 18.76
N THR A 132 -4.57 11.72 18.01
CA THR A 132 -5.78 11.01 17.60
C THR A 132 -6.66 10.58 18.77
N GLY A 133 -6.07 10.22 19.92
CA GLY A 133 -6.80 9.81 21.12
C GLY A 133 -7.66 10.93 21.74
N LYS A 134 -7.45 12.18 21.32
CA LYS A 134 -8.24 13.33 21.75
C LYS A 134 -9.31 13.73 20.75
N THR A 135 -8.99 13.72 19.46
CA THR A 135 -9.87 14.24 18.39
C THR A 135 -10.83 13.19 17.85
N VAL A 136 -10.59 11.90 18.09
CA VAL A 136 -11.45 10.81 17.63
C VAL A 136 -11.95 10.00 18.82
N ILE A 137 -13.26 9.77 18.87
CA ILE A 137 -13.93 9.00 19.93
C ILE A 137 -14.61 7.76 19.35
N LYS A 138 -14.79 6.75 20.20
CA LYS A 138 -15.61 5.59 19.89
C LYS A 138 -16.99 5.77 20.50
N VAL A 139 -18.01 5.76 19.66
CA VAL A 139 -19.40 5.88 20.08
C VAL A 139 -20.08 4.55 19.83
N LYS A 140 -20.83 4.08 20.84
CA LYS A 140 -21.60 2.85 20.73
C LYS A 140 -22.96 3.18 20.13
N ASP A 141 -23.27 2.57 19.00
CA ASP A 141 -24.59 2.59 18.40
C ASP A 141 -25.60 1.92 19.35
N LYS A 142 -26.68 2.64 19.63
CA LYS A 142 -27.70 2.19 20.59
C LYS A 142 -28.62 1.11 20.02
N GLU A 143 -28.76 1.05 18.70
CA GLU A 143 -29.64 0.11 17.99
C GLU A 143 -28.91 -1.18 17.64
N THR A 144 -27.71 -1.06 17.07
CA THR A 144 -26.92 -2.23 16.62
C THR A 144 -25.98 -2.75 17.70
N GLY A 145 -25.64 -1.93 18.70
CA GLY A 145 -24.65 -2.25 19.72
C GLY A 145 -23.19 -2.21 19.22
N GLU A 146 -22.97 -1.87 17.94
CA GLU A 146 -21.65 -1.75 17.34
C GLU A 146 -20.93 -0.47 17.78
N PHE A 147 -19.60 -0.46 17.70
CA PHE A 147 -18.79 0.72 17.99
C PHE A 147 -18.36 1.40 16.69
N ASN A 148 -18.77 2.65 16.52
CA ASN A 148 -18.40 3.52 15.41
C ASN A 148 -17.39 4.58 15.86
N LEU A 149 -16.63 5.12 14.91
CA LEU A 149 -15.70 6.24 15.15
C LEU A 149 -16.40 7.54 14.81
N GLU A 150 -16.28 8.53 15.69
CA GLU A 150 -16.82 9.87 15.49
C GLU A 150 -15.76 10.92 15.82
N ARG A 151 -15.88 12.08 15.18
CA ARG A 151 -15.07 13.26 15.47
C ARG A 151 -15.46 13.83 16.84
N ASN A 152 -14.46 14.28 17.60
CA ASN A 152 -14.65 14.95 18.88
C ASN A 152 -14.39 16.45 18.72
N ASP A 153 -15.34 17.14 18.09
CA ASP A 153 -15.20 18.56 17.73
C ASP A 153 -14.95 19.44 18.97
N ASN A 154 -15.60 19.14 20.10
CA ASN A 154 -15.37 19.85 21.36
C ASN A 154 -13.92 19.76 21.82
N ALA A 155 -13.29 18.58 21.71
CA ALA A 155 -11.88 18.43 22.05
C ALA A 155 -10.97 19.06 20.99
N PHE A 156 -11.37 19.02 19.72
CA PHE A 156 -10.66 19.66 18.62
C PHE A 156 -10.59 21.19 18.77
N GLU A 157 -11.67 21.84 19.22
CA GLU A 157 -11.65 23.28 19.55
C GLU A 157 -10.57 23.64 20.57
N THR A 158 -10.27 22.74 21.52
CA THR A 158 -9.26 23.00 22.54
C THR A 158 -7.82 22.98 22.02
N ILE A 159 -7.57 22.43 20.83
CA ILE A 159 -6.21 22.37 20.23
C ILE A 159 -6.02 23.37 19.09
N LYS A 160 -7.09 23.94 18.53
CA LYS A 160 -7.00 24.98 17.49
C LYS A 160 -6.04 26.13 17.81
N PRO A 161 -5.95 26.64 19.06
CA PRO A 161 -4.99 27.70 19.38
C PRO A 161 -3.53 27.29 19.19
N ALA A 162 -3.19 26.01 19.35
CA ALA A 162 -1.84 25.51 19.04
C ALA A 162 -1.64 25.38 17.52
N LEU A 163 -2.67 24.95 16.79
CA LEU A 163 -2.63 24.85 15.32
C LEU A 163 -2.50 26.21 14.63
N ALA A 164 -3.00 27.28 15.26
CA ALA A 164 -2.85 28.65 14.76
C ALA A 164 -1.37 29.08 14.62
N ASP A 165 -0.45 28.47 15.38
CA ASP A 165 0.99 28.71 15.24
C ASP A 165 1.54 28.20 13.88
N LEU A 166 0.82 27.30 13.19
CA LEU A 166 1.20 26.73 11.88
C LEU A 166 0.58 27.46 10.69
N VAL A 167 -0.14 28.57 10.89
CA VAL A 167 -0.90 29.24 9.80
C VAL A 167 -0.02 29.65 8.60
N ALA A 168 1.24 30.00 8.85
CA ALA A 168 2.20 30.40 7.81
C ALA A 168 3.03 29.22 7.25
N ALA A 169 2.85 28.01 7.78
CA ALA A 169 3.63 26.85 7.39
C ALA A 169 3.03 26.15 6.16
N SER A 170 3.88 25.47 5.40
CA SER A 170 3.46 24.48 4.40
C SER A 170 3.45 23.11 5.07
N ILE A 171 2.26 22.54 5.24
CA ILE A 171 2.06 21.33 6.04
C ILE A 171 1.93 20.08 5.16
N ILE A 172 2.63 19.03 5.55
CA ILE A 172 2.47 17.69 4.99
C ILE A 172 1.87 16.79 6.08
N LEU A 173 0.75 16.14 5.79
CA LEU A 173 0.07 15.26 6.76
C LEU A 173 0.62 13.84 6.69
N ALA A 174 0.95 13.25 7.83
CA ALA A 174 1.47 11.89 7.93
C ALA A 174 0.57 11.02 8.84
N PRO A 175 -0.55 10.48 8.30
CA PRO A 175 -1.45 9.61 9.06
C PRO A 175 -0.80 8.26 9.37
N ASP A 176 -1.18 7.68 10.51
CA ASP A 176 -1.07 6.25 10.78
C ASP A 176 -2.06 5.51 9.84
N CYS A 177 -1.67 4.33 9.39
CA CYS A 177 -2.45 3.53 8.44
C CYS A 177 -3.64 2.83 9.13
N ASP A 178 -4.51 3.58 9.82
CA ASP A 178 -5.77 3.12 10.39
C ASP A 178 -6.90 4.16 10.30
N GLN A 179 -8.12 3.72 10.60
CA GLN A 179 -9.31 4.57 10.50
C GLN A 179 -9.26 5.81 11.43
N PRO A 180 -8.94 5.67 12.73
CA PRO A 180 -8.80 6.85 13.60
C PRO A 180 -7.75 7.84 13.09
N GLY A 181 -6.63 7.33 12.59
CA GLY A 181 -5.53 8.17 12.15
C GLY A 181 -5.82 9.01 10.93
N CYS A 182 -6.44 8.40 9.92
CA CYS A 182 -6.93 9.12 8.74
C CYS A 182 -7.96 10.18 9.13
N LEU A 183 -8.92 9.85 10.00
CA LEU A 183 -9.93 10.81 10.46
C LEU A 183 -9.32 11.99 11.23
N HIS A 184 -8.30 11.75 12.06
CA HIS A 184 -7.56 12.83 12.73
C HIS A 184 -6.90 13.78 11.73
N MET A 185 -6.23 13.24 10.70
CA MET A 185 -5.56 14.06 9.68
C MET A 185 -6.56 14.80 8.78
N GLU A 186 -7.72 14.22 8.46
CA GLU A 186 -8.80 14.93 7.78
C GLU A 186 -9.25 16.18 8.57
N MET A 187 -9.38 16.08 9.90
CA MET A 187 -9.70 17.25 10.74
C MET A 187 -8.60 18.32 10.70
N MET A 188 -7.32 17.92 10.66
CA MET A 188 -6.21 18.87 10.51
C MET A 188 -6.22 19.57 9.15
N ALA A 189 -6.59 18.85 8.09
CA ALA A 189 -6.67 19.38 6.74
C ALA A 189 -7.72 20.49 6.57
N GLU A 190 -8.70 20.60 7.48
CA GLU A 190 -9.72 21.65 7.46
C GLU A 190 -9.21 23.01 7.94
N VAL A 191 -8.12 23.04 8.71
CA VAL A 191 -7.63 24.26 9.38
C VAL A 191 -6.19 24.63 9.04
N LEU A 192 -5.42 23.72 8.44
CA LEU A 192 -4.02 23.92 8.08
C LEU A 192 -3.82 24.08 6.57
N ASN A 193 -2.74 24.76 6.19
CA ASN A 193 -2.33 24.91 4.79
C ASN A 193 -1.60 23.64 4.30
N ILE A 194 -2.37 22.69 3.77
CA ILE A 194 -1.85 21.39 3.34
C ILE A 194 -1.24 21.49 1.94
N VAL A 195 0.01 21.03 1.81
CA VAL A 195 0.74 20.95 0.54
C VAL A 195 1.02 19.51 0.10
N GLY A 196 0.73 18.52 0.95
CA GLY A 196 0.85 17.11 0.59
C GLY A 196 0.58 16.14 1.73
N TRP A 197 0.72 14.85 1.41
CA TRP A 197 0.47 13.71 2.28
C TRP A 197 1.64 12.73 2.21
N LEU A 198 2.09 12.25 3.36
CA LEU A 198 3.15 11.25 3.48
C LEU A 198 2.60 9.97 4.10
N TYR A 199 2.57 8.90 3.31
CA TYR A 199 2.03 7.62 3.73
C TYR A 199 3.15 6.65 4.08
N ALA A 200 3.14 6.11 5.31
CA ALA A 200 4.03 5.04 5.70
C ALA A 200 3.80 3.81 4.82
N LEU A 201 4.87 3.23 4.27
CA LEU A 201 4.82 2.14 3.30
C LEU A 201 3.79 2.45 2.19
N PRO A 202 4.09 3.41 1.30
CA PRO A 202 3.08 3.98 0.40
C PRO A 202 2.43 2.93 -0.52
N ASP A 203 3.10 1.82 -0.80
CA ASP A 203 2.59 0.71 -1.62
C ASP A 203 1.85 -0.38 -0.82
N SER A 204 1.61 -0.14 0.48
CA SER A 204 0.88 -1.07 1.35
C SER A 204 -0.61 -1.11 1.00
N PHE A 205 -1.11 -2.32 0.78
CA PHE A 205 -2.54 -2.58 0.54
C PHE A 205 -3.43 -2.17 1.73
N GLN A 206 -2.86 -1.96 2.93
CA GLN A 206 -3.61 -1.51 4.09
C GLN A 206 -4.25 -0.12 3.88
N TRP A 207 -3.66 0.72 3.02
CA TRP A 207 -4.26 2.01 2.64
C TRP A 207 -5.57 1.85 1.86
N SER A 208 -5.76 0.74 1.15
CA SER A 208 -7.03 0.40 0.48
C SER A 208 -8.06 -0.22 1.41
N ARG A 209 -7.64 -0.70 2.58
CA ARG A 209 -8.53 -1.30 3.59
C ARG A 209 -8.01 -1.00 4.99
N LEU A 210 -8.30 0.22 5.46
CA LEU A 210 -7.80 0.70 6.73
C LEU A 210 -8.25 -0.23 7.89
N PRO A 211 -7.30 -0.72 8.72
CA PRO A 211 -7.63 -1.46 9.93
C PRO A 211 -8.37 -0.55 10.93
N LYS A 212 -9.15 -1.18 11.82
CA LYS A 212 -9.91 -0.47 12.86
C LYS A 212 -9.02 0.11 13.98
N LYS A 213 -7.78 -0.38 14.10
CA LYS A 213 -6.76 0.03 15.08
C LYS A 213 -5.40 -0.55 14.71
N GLU A 214 -4.34 0.00 15.31
CA GLU A 214 -2.97 -0.54 15.23
C GLU A 214 -2.46 -0.59 13.78
N GLY A 215 -2.82 0.41 12.99
CA GLY A 215 -2.29 0.61 11.65
C GLY A 215 -0.78 0.83 11.65
N LEU A 216 -0.11 0.52 10.54
CA LEU A 216 1.31 0.81 10.36
C LEU A 216 1.57 2.32 10.44
N ASP A 217 2.60 2.73 11.20
CA ASP A 217 3.02 4.12 11.33
C ASP A 217 4.39 4.35 10.65
N PHE A 218 4.87 5.60 10.64
CA PHE A 218 6.18 5.92 10.08
C PHE A 218 7.35 5.27 10.86
N VAL A 219 7.16 5.01 12.16
CA VAL A 219 8.17 4.31 12.99
C VAL A 219 8.31 2.86 12.54
N ASP A 220 7.20 2.20 12.21
CA ASP A 220 7.20 0.85 11.65
C ASP A 220 7.88 0.83 10.27
N TRP A 221 7.62 1.85 9.42
CA TRP A 221 8.30 1.96 8.12
C TRP A 221 9.81 2.14 8.27
N MET A 222 10.27 2.98 9.21
CA MET A 222 11.69 3.14 9.52
C MET A 222 12.32 1.87 10.10
N HIS A 223 11.59 1.11 10.90
CA HIS A 223 12.08 -0.15 11.45
C HIS A 223 12.30 -1.19 10.34
N ASP A 224 11.37 -1.30 9.40
CA ASP A 224 11.46 -2.25 8.28
C ASP A 224 12.50 -1.82 7.24
N TYR A 225 12.79 -0.52 7.15
CA TYR A 225 13.75 0.08 6.21
C TYR A 225 14.69 1.06 6.95
N PRO A 226 15.67 0.56 7.72
CA PRO A 226 16.52 1.42 8.56
C PRO A 226 17.37 2.41 7.75
N ASP A 227 17.77 2.03 6.54
CA ASP A 227 18.61 2.82 5.63
C ASP A 227 17.85 3.91 4.87
N LEU A 228 16.54 4.05 5.08
CA LEU A 228 15.70 5.02 4.37
C LEU A 228 16.24 6.45 4.57
N THR A 229 16.55 7.13 3.47
CA THR A 229 17.13 8.48 3.49
C THR A 229 16.05 9.56 3.54
N ARG A 230 16.45 10.78 3.95
CA ARG A 230 15.58 11.96 3.94
C ARG A 230 14.94 12.18 2.57
N ASP A 231 15.73 12.12 1.50
CA ASP A 231 15.26 12.43 0.16
C ASP A 231 14.29 11.36 -0.35
N GLU A 232 14.53 10.08 -0.06
CA GLU A 232 13.60 9.00 -0.38
C GLU A 232 12.26 9.19 0.33
N ILE A 233 12.26 9.58 1.61
CA ILE A 233 11.02 9.86 2.37
C ILE A 233 10.25 11.00 1.70
N LEU A 234 10.93 12.11 1.37
CA LEU A 234 10.28 13.29 0.77
C LEU A 234 9.79 13.03 -0.66
N ASN A 235 10.45 12.14 -1.42
CA ASN A 235 9.99 11.73 -2.76
C ASN A 235 8.66 10.96 -2.74
N HIS A 236 8.24 10.43 -1.60
CA HIS A 236 6.96 9.74 -1.45
C HIS A 236 5.78 10.66 -1.12
N ILE A 237 6.01 11.97 -0.96
CA ILE A 237 4.93 12.94 -0.73
C ILE A 237 3.98 12.96 -1.92
N GLN A 238 2.69 12.75 -1.63
CA GLN A 238 1.61 12.80 -2.60
C GLN A 238 0.85 14.13 -2.47
N PRO A 239 0.38 14.73 -3.58
CA PRO A 239 -0.41 15.96 -3.51
C PRO A 239 -1.82 15.71 -2.94
N GLU A 240 -2.37 14.51 -3.13
CA GLU A 240 -3.72 14.14 -2.75
C GLU A 240 -3.73 12.93 -1.80
N PRO A 241 -4.76 12.82 -0.93
CA PRO A 241 -4.85 11.71 -0.01
C PRO A 241 -5.16 10.38 -0.72
N LYS A 242 -4.53 9.28 -0.28
CA LYS A 242 -4.77 7.92 -0.79
C LYS A 242 -6.02 7.26 -0.22
N HIS A 243 -6.46 7.64 0.98
CA HIS A 243 -7.67 7.09 1.58
C HIS A 243 -8.90 7.83 1.07
N GLN A 244 -9.98 7.10 0.80
CA GLN A 244 -11.28 7.74 0.55
C GLN A 244 -11.69 8.52 1.79
N LYS A 245 -12.08 9.79 1.63
CA LYS A 245 -12.64 10.58 2.72
C LYS A 245 -13.78 9.79 3.34
N THR A 246 -13.75 9.62 4.65
CA THR A 246 -14.80 8.89 5.35
C THR A 246 -16.02 9.80 5.44
N SER A 247 -16.80 9.92 4.37
CA SER A 247 -18.05 10.68 4.37
C SER A 247 -19.08 9.92 5.20
N ILE A 248 -19.16 10.25 6.49
CA ILE A 248 -20.26 9.84 7.35
C ILE A 248 -21.35 10.89 7.20
N GLY A 249 -22.33 10.59 6.34
CA GLY A 249 -23.66 11.19 6.33
C GLY A 249 -23.73 12.68 5.97
N GLU A 250 -23.65 13.00 4.68
CA GLU A 250 -24.37 14.15 4.11
C GLU A 250 -24.56 13.93 2.60
N SER A 251 -25.83 13.93 2.16
CA SER A 251 -26.19 14.01 0.74
C SER A 251 -25.66 15.32 0.14
N PRO A 252 -25.24 15.32 -1.13
CA PRO A 252 -24.52 16.43 -1.72
C PRO A 252 -25.46 17.61 -1.93
N THR A 253 -25.32 18.64 -1.11
CA THR A 253 -25.68 20.00 -1.51
C THR A 253 -24.39 20.81 -1.52
N GLY A 254 -23.99 21.15 -2.74
CA GLY A 254 -22.67 21.69 -3.01
C GLY A 254 -22.44 23.04 -2.36
N THR A 255 -21.18 23.35 -2.10
CA THR A 255 -20.66 24.70 -2.27
C THR A 255 -19.20 24.60 -2.66
N THR A 256 -18.92 25.09 -3.86
CA THR A 256 -17.67 25.03 -4.58
C THR A 256 -16.58 25.89 -3.92
N TYR A 257 -15.35 25.44 -4.06
CA TYR A 257 -14.02 25.97 -3.69
C TYR A 257 -13.70 27.45 -4.07
N SER A 258 -14.70 28.30 -4.34
CA SER A 258 -14.54 29.55 -5.09
C SER A 258 -14.31 30.82 -4.25
N GLN A 259 -14.17 30.76 -2.92
CA GLN A 259 -14.22 32.00 -2.10
C GLN A 259 -12.94 32.40 -1.35
N VAL A 260 -11.80 31.76 -1.60
CA VAL A 260 -10.54 32.11 -0.90
C VAL A 260 -9.51 32.86 -1.79
N VAL A 261 -9.82 33.13 -3.07
CA VAL A 261 -8.87 33.80 -4.00
C VAL A 261 -9.17 35.29 -4.25
N SER A 262 -10.25 35.86 -3.69
CA SER A 262 -10.64 37.25 -3.94
C SER A 262 -9.97 38.28 -3.02
N GLY A 263 -8.65 38.20 -2.85
CA GLY A 263 -7.86 39.16 -2.06
C GLY A 263 -6.62 39.74 -2.75
N LEU A 264 -6.20 39.21 -3.91
CA LEU A 264 -4.95 39.62 -4.58
C LEU A 264 -5.11 40.03 -6.05
N ASN A 265 -6.32 39.94 -6.63
CA ASN A 265 -6.58 40.25 -8.04
C ASN A 265 -6.85 41.74 -8.34
N ALA A 266 -6.30 42.67 -7.55
CA ALA A 266 -6.49 44.09 -7.82
C ALA A 266 -5.50 44.67 -8.85
N LEU A 267 -4.58 43.87 -9.39
CA LEU A 267 -3.70 44.25 -10.48
C LEU A 267 -3.49 43.02 -11.38
N PHE A 268 -3.95 43.11 -12.63
CA PHE A 268 -3.77 42.17 -13.75
C PHE A 268 -4.77 41.00 -13.85
N ASP A 269 -5.49 40.98 -14.98
CA ASP A 269 -6.52 40.00 -15.31
C ASP A 269 -5.90 38.63 -15.63
N LYS A 270 -5.89 37.75 -14.63
CA LYS A 270 -5.25 36.43 -14.66
C LYS A 270 -5.94 35.46 -15.62
N GLU A 271 -7.26 35.59 -15.77
CA GLU A 271 -8.06 34.75 -16.69
C GLU A 271 -7.69 35.03 -18.15
N ASP A 272 -7.38 36.28 -18.47
CA ASP A 272 -6.97 36.68 -19.81
C ASP A 272 -5.56 36.17 -20.19
N TYR A 273 -4.63 36.11 -19.23
CA TYR A 273 -3.29 35.57 -19.46
C TYR A 273 -3.31 34.06 -19.74
N GLU A 274 -4.01 33.29 -18.91
CA GLU A 274 -4.10 31.83 -19.07
C GLU A 274 -4.84 31.43 -20.35
N ARG A 275 -5.89 32.18 -20.72
CA ARG A 275 -6.64 31.96 -21.96
C ARG A 275 -5.78 32.21 -23.20
N VAL A 276 -5.03 33.31 -23.24
CA VAL A 276 -4.17 33.65 -24.39
C VAL A 276 -3.05 32.63 -24.59
N VAL A 277 -2.44 32.13 -23.51
CA VAL A 277 -1.45 31.04 -23.59
C VAL A 277 -2.10 29.71 -24.01
N GLY A 278 -3.34 29.44 -23.60
CA GLY A 278 -4.10 28.26 -24.01
C GLY A 278 -4.47 28.22 -25.49
N VAL A 279 -4.69 29.38 -26.13
CA VAL A 279 -4.97 29.48 -27.58
C VAL A 279 -3.77 29.03 -28.42
N LEU A 280 -2.53 29.18 -27.93
CA LEU A 280 -1.34 28.72 -28.65
C LEU A 280 -1.32 27.19 -28.83
N LEU A 281 -1.95 26.43 -27.93
CA LEU A 281 -2.00 24.97 -28.00
C LEU A 281 -2.98 24.45 -29.07
N THR A 282 -3.94 25.28 -29.47
CA THR A 282 -4.93 24.92 -30.49
C THR A 282 -4.52 25.38 -31.89
N GLN A 283 -3.48 26.20 -31.99
CA GLN A 283 -2.93 26.67 -33.25
C GLN A 283 -1.73 25.79 -33.65
N ASN A 284 -1.74 25.31 -34.89
CA ASN A 284 -0.67 24.45 -35.41
C ASN A 284 0.55 25.29 -35.86
N LEU A 285 1.17 25.99 -34.89
CA LEU A 285 2.28 26.91 -35.12
C LEU A 285 3.61 26.16 -35.21
N THR A 286 4.52 26.65 -36.06
CA THR A 286 5.92 26.20 -36.06
C THR A 286 6.68 26.77 -34.86
N GLU A 287 7.78 26.13 -34.45
CA GLU A 287 8.57 26.56 -33.27
C GLU A 287 9.00 28.03 -33.34
N ALA A 288 9.42 28.49 -34.51
CA ALA A 288 9.82 29.89 -34.72
C ALA A 288 8.64 30.88 -34.60
N GLN A 289 7.43 30.47 -34.98
CA GLN A 289 6.22 31.28 -34.82
C GLN A 289 5.75 31.28 -33.36
N LEU A 290 5.86 30.14 -32.67
CA LEU A 290 5.52 30.00 -31.26
C LEU A 290 6.42 30.88 -30.38
N ASP A 291 7.73 30.94 -30.65
CA ASP A 291 8.65 31.83 -29.95
C ASP A 291 8.27 33.32 -30.09
N LEU A 292 7.88 33.74 -31.30
CA LEU A 292 7.48 35.12 -31.58
C LEU A 292 6.19 35.52 -30.84
N GLU A 293 5.22 34.60 -30.81
CA GLU A 293 3.95 34.81 -30.09
C GLU A 293 4.17 34.81 -28.57
N ILE A 294 5.03 33.93 -28.05
CA ILE A 294 5.39 33.90 -26.63
C ILE A 294 6.07 35.19 -26.19
N GLN A 295 6.98 35.76 -27.00
CA GLN A 295 7.60 37.06 -26.73
C GLN A 295 6.56 38.18 -26.71
N THR A 296 5.60 38.15 -27.64
CA THR A 296 4.51 39.13 -27.72
C THR A 296 3.60 39.07 -26.49
N ILE A 297 3.28 37.86 -26.02
CA ILE A 297 2.51 37.63 -24.78
C ILE A 297 3.31 38.08 -23.55
N ALA A 298 4.60 37.76 -23.49
CA ALA A 298 5.48 38.16 -22.40
C ALA A 298 5.51 39.70 -22.25
N GLN A 299 5.67 40.43 -23.36
CA GLN A 299 5.63 41.89 -23.38
C GLN A 299 4.25 42.43 -22.97
N LYS A 300 3.16 41.86 -23.51
CA LYS A 300 1.79 42.31 -23.22
C LYS A 300 1.40 42.17 -21.75
N PHE A 301 1.86 41.11 -21.08
CA PHE A 301 1.55 40.83 -19.68
C PHE A 301 2.68 41.20 -18.70
N ASN A 302 3.72 41.88 -19.19
CA ASN A 302 4.91 42.27 -18.41
C ASN A 302 5.52 41.08 -17.64
N ARG A 303 5.70 39.95 -18.32
CA ARG A 303 6.32 38.72 -17.81
C ARG A 303 7.61 38.41 -18.57
N SER A 304 8.42 37.52 -18.00
CA SER A 304 9.56 36.97 -18.73
C SER A 304 9.11 35.84 -19.67
N ASP A 305 9.75 35.72 -20.83
CA ASP A 305 9.50 34.66 -21.82
C ASP A 305 9.55 33.26 -21.18
N SER A 306 10.48 33.06 -20.24
CA SER A 306 10.62 31.82 -19.47
C SER A 306 9.37 31.44 -18.66
N GLN A 307 8.67 32.44 -18.10
CA GLN A 307 7.44 32.21 -17.33
C GLN A 307 6.26 31.82 -18.23
N VAL A 308 6.18 32.40 -19.43
CA VAL A 308 5.17 32.06 -20.44
C VAL A 308 5.43 30.65 -20.98
N TRP A 309 6.69 30.34 -21.31
CA TRP A 309 7.14 29.01 -21.74
C TRP A 309 6.82 27.93 -20.70
N ARG A 310 7.04 28.22 -19.42
CA ARG A 310 6.73 27.28 -18.33
C ARG A 310 5.22 26.96 -18.27
N LEU A 311 4.37 27.96 -18.46
CA LEU A 311 2.92 27.76 -18.47
C LEU A 311 2.46 26.98 -19.71
N TYR A 312 2.97 27.33 -20.90
CA TYR A 312 2.67 26.63 -22.15
C TYR A 312 3.03 25.14 -22.06
N ARG A 313 4.25 24.81 -21.62
CA ARG A 313 4.70 23.40 -21.48
C ARG A 313 3.86 22.61 -20.48
N LYS A 314 3.49 23.24 -19.35
CA LYS A 314 2.64 22.59 -18.35
C LYS A 314 1.27 22.24 -18.93
N ARG A 315 0.66 23.17 -19.69
CA ARG A 315 -0.64 22.95 -20.33
C ARG A 315 -0.57 21.96 -21.50
N SER A 316 0.49 21.98 -22.31
CA SER A 316 0.72 20.97 -23.35
C SER A 316 0.77 19.56 -22.75
N GLY A 317 1.49 19.39 -21.64
CA GLY A 317 1.56 18.11 -20.93
C GLY A 317 0.25 17.70 -20.25
N GLU A 318 -0.61 18.65 -19.87
CA GLU A 318 -1.96 18.36 -19.37
C GLU A 318 -2.88 17.85 -20.51
N THR A 319 -2.79 18.43 -21.71
CA THR A 319 -3.53 17.98 -22.91
C THR A 319 -3.09 16.59 -23.35
N GLU A 320 -1.78 16.32 -23.44
CA GLU A 320 -1.26 14.98 -23.77
C GLU A 320 -1.68 13.92 -22.74
N LYS A 321 -1.72 14.27 -21.45
CA LYS A 321 -2.23 13.37 -20.40
C LYS A 321 -3.73 13.11 -20.55
N ALA A 322 -4.52 14.10 -20.95
CA ALA A 322 -5.96 13.94 -21.16
C ALA A 322 -6.26 13.03 -22.37
N GLU A 323 -5.50 13.14 -23.45
CA GLU A 323 -5.62 12.25 -24.62
C GLU A 323 -5.24 10.80 -24.27
N ASN A 324 -4.13 10.59 -23.54
CA ASN A 324 -3.75 9.26 -23.06
C ASN A 324 -4.80 8.61 -22.14
N LEU A 325 -5.51 9.41 -21.33
CA LEU A 325 -6.58 8.89 -20.47
C LEU A 325 -7.78 8.35 -21.25
N ALA A 326 -8.07 8.87 -22.45
CA ALA A 326 -9.16 8.40 -23.29
C ALA A 326 -8.85 7.03 -23.92
N ASP A 327 -7.60 6.82 -24.35
CA ASP A 327 -7.14 5.53 -24.88
C ASP A 327 -7.11 4.46 -23.76
N ILE A 328 -6.59 4.83 -22.58
CA ILE A 328 -6.59 3.97 -21.38
C ILE A 328 -8.03 3.60 -20.98
N ALA A 329 -8.98 4.52 -21.05
CA ALA A 329 -10.38 4.24 -20.73
C ALA A 329 -11.02 3.22 -21.70
N THR A 330 -10.64 3.26 -22.98
CA THR A 330 -11.13 2.32 -24.00
C THR A 330 -10.59 0.91 -23.76
N GLU A 331 -9.30 0.79 -23.48
CA GLU A 331 -8.66 -0.48 -23.15
C GLU A 331 -9.18 -1.05 -21.81
N LEU A 332 -9.37 -0.18 -20.81
CA LEU A 332 -9.97 -0.55 -19.52
C LEU A 332 -11.40 -1.07 -19.67
N ASN A 333 -12.22 -0.45 -20.54
CA ASN A 333 -13.57 -0.94 -20.81
C ASN A 333 -13.57 -2.32 -21.46
N SER A 334 -12.67 -2.58 -22.42
CA SER A 334 -12.51 -3.93 -22.99
C SER A 334 -12.07 -4.96 -21.94
N LEU A 335 -11.17 -4.58 -21.03
CA LEU A 335 -10.75 -5.45 -19.92
C LEU A 335 -11.88 -5.69 -18.90
N LEU A 336 -12.70 -4.68 -18.61
CA LEU A 336 -13.86 -4.79 -17.72
C LEU A 336 -14.95 -5.69 -18.32
N GLU A 337 -15.19 -5.62 -19.63
CA GLU A 337 -16.10 -6.54 -20.33
C GLU A 337 -15.59 -7.99 -20.30
N SER A 338 -14.28 -8.19 -20.47
CA SER A 338 -13.65 -9.51 -20.39
C SER A 338 -13.66 -10.14 -18.99
N ARG A 339 -13.92 -9.33 -17.95
CA ARG A 339 -13.96 -9.75 -16.53
C ARG A 339 -15.08 -10.77 -16.26
N ASN A 340 -16.11 -10.80 -17.11
CA ASN A 340 -17.26 -11.70 -16.98
C ASN A 340 -17.16 -12.97 -17.85
N ALA A 341 -16.12 -13.10 -18.68
CA ALA A 341 -15.91 -14.31 -19.47
C ALA A 341 -15.52 -15.46 -18.53
N THR A 342 -16.39 -16.46 -18.37
CA THR A 342 -16.17 -17.61 -17.47
C THR A 342 -16.16 -18.91 -18.26
N ILE A 343 -15.33 -19.86 -17.82
CA ILE A 343 -15.27 -21.21 -18.40
C ILE A 343 -15.98 -22.18 -17.46
N LYS A 344 -16.80 -23.08 -18.02
CA LYS A 344 -17.39 -24.20 -17.27
C LYS A 344 -16.35 -25.30 -17.11
N LEU A 345 -15.74 -25.39 -15.94
CA LEU A 345 -14.67 -26.36 -15.66
C LEU A 345 -15.12 -27.82 -15.82
N GLU A 346 -16.42 -28.09 -15.67
CA GLU A 346 -17.02 -29.42 -15.83
C GLU A 346 -16.83 -29.98 -17.25
N ASP A 347 -16.69 -29.11 -18.25
CA ASP A 347 -16.48 -29.51 -19.64
C ASP A 347 -15.04 -29.99 -19.89
N TYR A 348 -14.09 -29.65 -19.00
CA TYR A 348 -12.65 -29.87 -19.18
C TYR A 348 -12.04 -30.82 -18.15
N LEU A 349 -12.63 -30.93 -16.96
CA LEU A 349 -12.11 -31.75 -15.86
C LEU A 349 -13.00 -32.96 -15.60
N PRO A 350 -12.48 -34.21 -15.70
CA PRO A 350 -13.29 -35.39 -15.46
C PRO A 350 -13.57 -35.65 -13.97
N GLY A 351 -14.79 -36.07 -13.63
CA GLY A 351 -15.12 -36.64 -12.31
C GLY A 351 -14.79 -35.74 -11.11
N ASN A 352 -14.05 -36.29 -10.13
CA ASN A 352 -13.77 -35.61 -8.86
C ASN A 352 -12.81 -34.39 -8.98
N PHE A 353 -12.19 -34.16 -10.15
CA PHE A 353 -11.34 -33.00 -10.38
C PHE A 353 -12.12 -31.67 -10.42
N ILE A 354 -13.45 -31.73 -10.51
CA ILE A 354 -14.33 -30.56 -10.33
C ILE A 354 -14.09 -29.87 -8.97
N LYS A 355 -13.56 -30.58 -7.95
CA LYS A 355 -13.18 -29.96 -6.66
C LYS A 355 -12.15 -28.84 -6.78
N ILE A 356 -11.38 -28.77 -7.88
CA ILE A 356 -10.51 -27.62 -8.18
C ILE A 356 -11.33 -26.33 -8.22
N LYS A 357 -12.53 -26.39 -8.81
CA LYS A 357 -13.51 -25.30 -8.81
C LYS A 357 -13.84 -24.88 -7.39
N ASP A 358 -14.21 -25.83 -6.53
CA ASP A 358 -14.61 -25.57 -5.15
C ASP A 358 -13.45 -24.96 -4.33
N ILE A 359 -12.24 -25.47 -4.50
CA ILE A 359 -11.02 -24.95 -3.85
C ILE A 359 -10.82 -23.49 -4.22
N TYR A 360 -10.85 -23.19 -5.52
CA TYR A 360 -10.61 -21.84 -6.00
C TYR A 360 -11.74 -20.86 -5.64
N GLN A 361 -12.99 -21.31 -5.67
CA GLN A 361 -14.13 -20.54 -5.18
C GLN A 361 -14.00 -20.22 -3.69
N ARG A 362 -13.59 -21.18 -2.85
CA ARG A 362 -13.33 -20.95 -1.41
C ARG A 362 -12.17 -19.99 -1.17
N LEU A 363 -11.16 -19.99 -2.04
CA LEU A 363 -10.07 -19.03 -1.98
C LEU A 363 -10.49 -17.64 -2.50
N CYS A 364 -11.74 -17.46 -2.92
CA CYS A 364 -12.27 -16.25 -3.58
C CYS A 364 -11.49 -15.92 -4.86
N MET A 365 -11.01 -16.94 -5.56
CA MET A 365 -10.29 -16.83 -6.82
C MET A 365 -11.08 -17.47 -7.97
N ARG A 366 -10.76 -17.03 -9.18
CA ARG A 366 -11.33 -17.58 -10.40
C ARG A 366 -10.97 -19.06 -10.58
N PRO A 367 -11.95 -19.98 -10.75
CA PRO A 367 -11.69 -21.41 -10.94
C PRO A 367 -10.73 -21.74 -12.08
N GLU A 368 -10.72 -20.92 -13.13
CA GLU A 368 -9.87 -21.07 -14.29
C GLU A 368 -8.37 -21.01 -13.94
N ILE A 369 -8.01 -20.26 -12.89
CA ILE A 369 -6.64 -20.24 -12.36
C ILE A 369 -6.25 -21.63 -11.84
N GLY A 370 -7.17 -22.30 -11.14
CA GLY A 370 -6.95 -23.67 -10.66
C GLY A 370 -6.79 -24.67 -11.79
N LEU A 371 -7.58 -24.54 -12.86
CA LEU A 371 -7.44 -25.36 -14.07
C LEU A 371 -6.05 -25.21 -14.69
N MET A 372 -5.57 -23.97 -14.88
CA MET A 372 -4.26 -23.71 -15.47
C MET A 372 -3.10 -24.21 -14.59
N GLN A 373 -3.20 -24.06 -13.26
CA GLN A 373 -2.21 -24.64 -12.35
C GLN A 373 -2.18 -26.17 -12.42
N PHE A 374 -3.34 -26.80 -12.52
CA PHE A 374 -3.43 -28.25 -12.64
C PHE A 374 -2.84 -28.74 -13.96
N LEU A 375 -3.19 -28.11 -15.08
CA LEU A 375 -2.64 -28.45 -16.39
C LEU A 375 -1.12 -28.28 -16.44
N SER A 376 -0.59 -27.20 -15.84
CA SER A 376 0.86 -26.99 -15.73
C SER A 376 1.52 -28.09 -14.90
N ALA A 377 0.93 -28.48 -13.76
CA ALA A 377 1.43 -29.60 -12.95
C ALA A 377 1.42 -30.93 -13.71
N CYS A 378 0.33 -31.24 -14.43
CA CYS A 378 0.23 -32.44 -15.28
C CYS A 378 1.26 -32.43 -16.41
N SER A 379 1.52 -31.27 -17.02
CA SER A 379 2.52 -31.17 -18.09
C SER A 379 3.93 -31.53 -17.61
N GLY A 380 4.24 -31.28 -16.33
CA GLY A 380 5.50 -31.66 -15.71
C GLY A 380 5.65 -33.15 -15.40
N LEU A 381 4.56 -33.93 -15.50
CA LEU A 381 4.56 -35.39 -15.29
C LEU A 381 4.70 -36.17 -16.60
N LEU A 382 4.78 -35.48 -17.74
CA LEU A 382 4.95 -36.13 -19.03
C LEU A 382 6.37 -36.71 -19.16
N PRO A 383 6.53 -37.91 -19.73
CA PRO A 383 7.86 -38.50 -19.95
C PRO A 383 8.78 -37.59 -20.77
N VAL A 384 10.08 -37.66 -20.49
CA VAL A 384 11.10 -36.93 -21.23
C VAL A 384 11.05 -37.33 -22.71
N GLY A 385 11.06 -36.34 -23.59
CA GLY A 385 10.97 -36.55 -25.05
C GLY A 385 9.54 -36.53 -25.61
N THR A 386 8.52 -36.31 -24.77
CA THR A 386 7.14 -36.15 -25.27
C THR A 386 6.98 -34.84 -26.05
N LYS A 387 6.44 -34.92 -27.26
CA LYS A 387 6.34 -33.82 -28.22
C LYS A 387 5.00 -33.86 -28.98
N ILE A 388 4.56 -32.69 -29.48
CA ILE A 388 3.45 -32.55 -30.41
C ILE A 388 4.03 -32.28 -31.80
N ASP A 389 3.66 -33.12 -32.76
CA ASP A 389 3.87 -32.87 -34.19
C ASP A 389 2.70 -32.02 -34.71
N LEU A 390 2.99 -30.76 -35.02
CA LEU A 390 1.98 -29.81 -35.52
C LEU A 390 1.86 -29.86 -37.06
N CYS A 391 2.95 -30.15 -37.76
CA CYS A 391 3.06 -30.13 -39.22
C CYS A 391 4.25 -30.96 -39.70
N ASN A 392 3.98 -32.13 -40.27
CA ASN A 392 4.99 -33.11 -40.68
C ASN A 392 6.03 -32.60 -41.72
N TYR A 393 5.78 -31.47 -42.39
CA TYR A 393 6.70 -30.92 -43.41
C TYR A 393 7.72 -29.92 -42.85
N THR A 394 7.51 -29.38 -41.65
CA THR A 394 8.40 -28.35 -41.07
C THR A 394 9.51 -28.96 -40.21
N ASN A 395 9.48 -30.28 -39.96
CA ASN A 395 10.36 -30.96 -38.99
C ASN A 395 10.39 -30.25 -37.62
N PHE A 396 9.31 -29.55 -37.28
CA PHE A 396 9.19 -28.78 -36.05
C PHE A 396 8.33 -29.54 -35.04
N ASP A 397 8.97 -29.99 -33.97
CA ASP A 397 8.30 -30.59 -32.83
C ASP A 397 8.15 -29.58 -31.69
N GLN A 398 6.95 -29.45 -31.14
CA GLN A 398 6.70 -28.62 -29.97
C GLN A 398 6.73 -29.47 -28.68
N PRO A 399 7.56 -29.13 -27.69
CA PRO A 399 7.49 -29.75 -26.36
C PRO A 399 6.13 -29.50 -25.69
N MET A 400 5.61 -30.50 -24.96
CA MET A 400 4.29 -30.42 -24.31
C MET A 400 4.27 -29.70 -22.95
N GLY A 401 5.34 -28.99 -22.60
CA GLY A 401 5.44 -28.26 -21.33
C GLY A 401 4.54 -27.02 -21.30
N ILE A 402 3.68 -26.91 -20.29
CA ILE A 402 2.82 -25.75 -20.08
C ILE A 402 3.36 -24.94 -18.91
N TYR A 403 3.74 -23.69 -19.18
CA TYR A 403 4.14 -22.74 -18.16
C TYR A 403 2.95 -21.87 -17.78
N PHE A 404 2.73 -21.73 -16.48
CA PHE A 404 1.68 -20.90 -15.94
C PHE A 404 2.22 -20.05 -14.80
N THR A 405 1.91 -18.76 -14.81
CA THR A 405 2.25 -17.84 -13.73
C THR A 405 1.00 -17.17 -13.20
N VAL A 406 0.91 -17.04 -11.87
CA VAL A 406 -0.11 -16.23 -11.22
C VAL A 406 0.57 -15.00 -10.67
N CYS A 407 0.35 -13.87 -11.34
CA CYS A 407 0.69 -12.58 -10.77
C CYS A 407 -0.53 -12.05 -10.02
N ALA A 408 -0.35 -11.81 -8.74
CA ALA A 408 -1.33 -11.16 -7.89
C ALA A 408 -0.59 -10.42 -6.78
N GLU A 409 -1.20 -9.39 -6.23
CA GLU A 409 -0.66 -8.66 -5.08
C GLU A 409 -0.31 -9.61 -3.91
N PRO A 410 0.56 -9.19 -2.99
CA PRO A 410 0.75 -9.90 -1.73
C PRO A 410 -0.60 -10.19 -1.04
N SER A 411 -0.67 -11.31 -0.32
CA SER A 411 -1.90 -11.73 0.42
C SER A 411 -3.12 -12.13 -0.43
N GLN A 412 -3.06 -12.12 -1.76
CA GLN A 412 -4.15 -12.56 -2.66
C GLN A 412 -4.31 -14.08 -2.78
N ARG A 413 -3.87 -14.84 -1.77
CA ARG A 413 -4.07 -16.31 -1.66
C ARG A 413 -3.59 -17.14 -2.88
N LYS A 414 -2.70 -16.59 -3.70
CA LYS A 414 -2.00 -17.27 -4.81
C LYS A 414 -1.28 -18.55 -4.37
N THR A 415 -0.53 -18.44 -3.27
CA THR A 415 0.31 -19.52 -2.75
C THR A 415 -0.49 -20.69 -2.17
N PRO A 416 -1.58 -20.50 -1.41
CA PRO A 416 -2.47 -21.57 -1.00
C PRO A 416 -2.96 -22.47 -2.16
N GLY A 417 -3.49 -21.89 -3.23
CA GLY A 417 -3.97 -22.64 -4.39
C GLY A 417 -2.85 -23.46 -5.04
N GLN A 418 -1.69 -22.82 -5.26
CA GLN A 418 -0.49 -23.46 -5.82
C GLN A 418 0.03 -24.61 -4.93
N LYS A 419 0.03 -24.42 -3.61
CA LYS A 419 0.48 -25.45 -2.66
C LYS A 419 -0.43 -26.67 -2.68
N ILE A 420 -1.75 -26.46 -2.77
CA ILE A 420 -2.76 -27.53 -2.74
C ILE A 420 -2.74 -28.32 -4.05
N ILE A 421 -2.74 -27.64 -5.19
CA ILE A 421 -2.87 -28.29 -6.51
C ILE A 421 -1.53 -28.82 -7.02
N THR A 422 -0.44 -28.10 -6.79
CA THR A 422 0.85 -28.38 -7.45
C THR A 422 1.90 -28.86 -6.45
N THR A 423 2.25 -28.03 -5.45
CA THR A 423 3.46 -28.29 -4.63
C THR A 423 3.34 -29.53 -3.75
N LYS A 424 2.22 -29.71 -3.02
CA LYS A 424 2.06 -30.85 -2.12
C LYS A 424 2.01 -32.18 -2.89
N PRO A 425 1.19 -32.34 -3.95
CA PRO A 425 1.15 -33.59 -4.72
C PRO A 425 2.50 -33.91 -5.38
N LEU A 426 3.14 -32.93 -6.03
CA LEU A 426 4.42 -33.17 -6.71
C LEU A 426 5.54 -33.56 -5.74
N ARG A 427 5.58 -33.02 -4.52
CA ARG A 427 6.57 -33.44 -3.51
C ARG A 427 6.40 -34.89 -3.07
N ILE A 428 5.17 -35.39 -3.02
CA ILE A 428 4.89 -36.79 -2.68
C ILE A 428 5.38 -37.68 -3.81
N LEU A 429 4.97 -37.39 -5.04
CA LEU A 429 5.38 -38.14 -6.24
C LEU A 429 6.90 -38.12 -6.43
N GLN A 430 7.54 -36.98 -6.22
CA GLN A 430 8.99 -36.85 -6.29
C GLN A 430 9.68 -37.74 -5.26
N LYS A 431 9.18 -37.77 -4.01
CA LYS A 431 9.77 -38.62 -2.97
C LYS A 431 9.61 -40.12 -3.28
N GLU A 432 8.50 -40.52 -3.88
CA GLU A 432 8.26 -41.90 -4.33
C GLU A 432 9.21 -42.27 -5.48
N ALA A 433 9.31 -41.41 -6.49
CA ALA A 433 10.22 -41.59 -7.62
C ALA A 433 11.69 -41.65 -7.18
N ASP A 434 12.11 -40.79 -6.24
CA ASP A 434 13.46 -40.80 -5.67
C ASP A 434 13.76 -42.10 -4.90
N SER A 435 12.73 -42.71 -4.30
CA SER A 435 12.87 -43.97 -3.57
C SER A 435 13.02 -45.13 -4.55
N GLN A 436 12.15 -45.20 -5.56
CA GLN A 436 12.22 -46.20 -6.64
C GLN A 436 13.57 -46.12 -7.38
N TYR A 437 14.01 -44.92 -7.76
CA TYR A 437 15.30 -44.72 -8.42
C TYR A 437 16.48 -45.23 -7.58
N LYS A 438 16.44 -45.05 -6.25
CA LYS A 438 17.50 -45.57 -5.36
C LYS A 438 17.51 -47.09 -5.30
N GLU A 439 16.34 -47.71 -5.30
CA GLU A 439 16.19 -49.17 -5.33
C GLU A 439 16.72 -49.73 -6.67
N GLU A 440 16.24 -49.19 -7.79
CA GLU A 440 16.69 -49.58 -9.15
C GLU A 440 18.20 -49.37 -9.35
N LEU A 441 18.76 -48.25 -8.86
CA LEU A 441 20.19 -47.98 -8.94
C LEU A 441 21.01 -48.96 -8.08
N ALA A 442 20.48 -49.41 -6.95
CA ALA A 442 21.14 -50.40 -6.12
C ALA A 442 21.15 -51.78 -6.80
N GLU A 443 20.02 -52.19 -7.38
CA GLU A 443 19.91 -53.42 -8.18
C GLU A 443 20.85 -53.39 -9.38
N TYR A 444 20.83 -52.31 -10.17
CA TYR A 444 21.73 -52.13 -11.31
C TYR A 444 23.21 -52.22 -10.93
N LYS A 445 23.61 -51.67 -9.78
CA LYS A 445 25.01 -51.78 -9.30
C LYS A 445 25.40 -53.20 -8.93
N LEU A 446 24.45 -53.99 -8.39
CA LEU A 446 24.69 -55.40 -8.10
C LEU A 446 24.83 -56.19 -9.41
N GLU A 447 23.93 -55.99 -10.37
CA GLU A 447 24.00 -56.62 -11.70
C GLU A 447 25.29 -56.25 -12.45
N LEU A 448 25.69 -54.98 -12.41
CA LEU A 448 26.94 -54.52 -13.02
C LEU A 448 28.16 -55.20 -12.38
N ALA A 449 28.19 -55.32 -11.05
CA ALA A 449 29.28 -55.99 -10.34
C ALA A 449 29.33 -57.50 -10.61
N GLU A 450 28.18 -58.15 -10.83
CA GLU A 450 28.12 -59.55 -11.27
C GLU A 450 28.55 -59.73 -12.73
N TRP A 451 28.15 -58.82 -13.61
CA TRP A 451 28.58 -58.81 -15.01
C TRP A 451 30.09 -58.61 -15.11
N GLU A 452 30.66 -57.62 -14.42
CA GLU A 452 32.11 -57.37 -14.39
C GLU A 452 32.90 -58.59 -13.89
N LYS A 453 32.38 -59.34 -12.91
CA LYS A 453 33.00 -60.60 -12.45
C LYS A 453 32.95 -61.72 -13.48
N ASN A 454 31.91 -61.76 -14.33
CA ASN A 454 31.74 -62.79 -15.34
C ASN A 454 32.48 -62.47 -16.66
N VAL A 455 32.88 -61.22 -16.89
CA VAL A 455 33.68 -60.80 -18.06
C VAL A 455 35.12 -61.32 -17.99
N ASP A 456 35.65 -61.60 -16.79
CA ASP A 456 36.99 -62.14 -16.56
C ASP A 456 37.07 -63.69 -16.56
N THR A 457 35.96 -64.40 -16.77
CA THR A 457 36.01 -65.84 -17.05
C THR A 457 36.12 -66.08 -18.56
N PRO A 458 37.28 -66.55 -19.08
CA PRO A 458 37.39 -66.93 -20.47
C PRO A 458 36.45 -68.12 -20.69
N THR A 459 35.60 -68.00 -21.71
CA THR A 459 34.76 -69.09 -22.18
C THR A 459 35.67 -70.25 -22.62
N PRO A 460 35.47 -71.50 -22.14
CA PRO A 460 36.24 -72.66 -22.58
C PRO A 460 35.96 -73.04 -24.04
#